data_AF-A0A841GH99-F1
#
_entry.id   AF-A0A841GH99-F1
#
_cell.length_a   1.000
_cell.length_b   1.000
_cell.length_c   1.000
_cell.angle_alpha   90.00
_cell.angle_beta   90.00
_cell.angle_gamma   90.00
#
_symmetry.space_group_name_H-M   'P 1'
#
loop_
_entity.id
_entity.type
_entity.pdbx_description
1 polymer ?
#
loop_
_entity_poly.entity_id
_entity_poly.type
_entity_poly.pdbx_seq_one_letter_code
_entity_poly.pdbx_strand_id
1 'polypeptide(L)'
;MFDINAYQKYAAWIFDLDGTISNSLQAHDLAWEHALTQFAIPYTGERMTQLGGVPIPNTVEILAKEAGMQVDVPAVVSMRDQRFYELLPTTLSPTPLVAGVVLPFLGEKPMAVGTGCHTEMARRILAGLSLDHYLPVVVGADQVTNPKPAPDTFLLAAEKLGVKPEHCLVFEDADAGIKAAKAAGMAVVDVREIWTAKKTLQ
;
A
#
# COMPACT_ATOMS: atom_id res chain seq x y z
N MET A 1 -6.81 9.81 -19.07
CA MET A 1 -5.63 10.65 -18.72
C MET A 1 -5.93 11.25 -17.36
N PHE A 2 -4.95 11.42 -16.46
CA PHE A 2 -5.20 12.00 -15.13
C PHE A 2 -5.72 13.45 -15.26
N ASP A 3 -6.76 13.83 -14.52
CA ASP A 3 -7.26 15.20 -14.49
C ASP A 3 -6.43 16.05 -13.52
N ILE A 4 -5.22 16.37 -13.95
CA ILE A 4 -4.24 17.11 -13.15
C ILE A 4 -4.78 18.46 -12.69
N ASN A 5 -5.55 19.16 -13.53
CA ASN A 5 -6.12 20.46 -13.20
C ASN A 5 -7.10 20.36 -12.03
N ALA A 6 -7.91 19.29 -11.98
CA ALA A 6 -8.81 19.05 -10.86
C ALA A 6 -8.07 18.76 -9.53
N TYR A 7 -6.83 18.27 -9.58
CA TYR A 7 -6.05 17.89 -8.40
C TYR A 7 -5.25 19.06 -7.80
N GLN A 8 -4.90 20.07 -8.59
CA GLN A 8 -4.05 21.18 -8.14
C GLN A 8 -4.67 22.06 -7.05
N LYS A 9 -6.00 22.06 -6.92
CA LYS A 9 -6.71 22.79 -5.86
C LYS A 9 -6.41 22.26 -4.45
N TYR A 10 -5.91 21.03 -4.33
CA TYR A 10 -5.51 20.44 -3.05
C TYR A 10 -4.08 20.86 -2.71
N ALA A 11 -3.86 21.14 -1.42
CA ALA A 11 -2.59 21.64 -0.91
C ALA A 11 -1.54 20.52 -0.76
N ALA A 12 -1.96 19.29 -0.50
CA ALA A 12 -1.07 18.14 -0.35
C ALA A 12 -1.65 16.87 -0.96
N TRP A 13 -0.78 15.99 -1.44
CA TRP A 13 -1.15 14.72 -2.06
C TRP A 13 -0.59 13.55 -1.26
N ILE A 14 -1.44 12.58 -0.95
CA ILE A 14 -1.08 11.39 -0.18
C ILE A 14 -1.36 10.18 -1.06
N PHE A 15 -0.37 9.32 -1.21
CA PHE A 15 -0.46 8.14 -2.05
C PHE A 15 -0.52 6.90 -1.18
N ASP A 16 -1.48 6.02 -1.43
CA ASP A 16 -1.25 4.62 -1.08
C ASP A 16 -0.06 4.06 -1.89
N LEU A 17 0.50 2.94 -1.45
CA LEU A 17 1.70 2.34 -2.02
C LEU A 17 1.36 1.22 -3.01
N ASP A 18 0.92 0.10 -2.47
CA ASP A 18 0.74 -1.17 -3.18
C ASP A 18 -0.45 -1.09 -4.13
N GLY A 19 -0.24 -1.37 -5.41
CA GLY A 19 -1.24 -1.18 -6.45
C GLY A 19 -1.44 0.28 -6.86
N THR A 20 -1.14 1.25 -6.01
CA THR A 20 -1.33 2.68 -6.29
C THR A 20 -0.12 3.35 -6.99
N ILE A 21 1.06 3.38 -6.36
CA ILE A 21 2.31 3.87 -6.99
C ILE A 21 3.30 2.75 -7.30
N SER A 22 3.15 1.57 -6.68
CA SER A 22 3.96 0.37 -6.94
C SER A 22 3.15 -0.82 -7.43
N ASN A 23 3.62 -1.49 -8.48
CA ASN A 23 3.14 -2.82 -8.85
C ASN A 23 3.86 -3.88 -7.99
N SER A 24 3.49 -3.99 -6.72
CA SER A 24 4.13 -4.89 -5.72
C SER A 24 3.27 -6.09 -5.32
N LEU A 25 2.01 -6.15 -5.75
CA LEU A 25 1.06 -7.21 -5.36
C LEU A 25 1.54 -8.61 -5.75
N GLN A 26 2.13 -8.76 -6.94
CA GLN A 26 2.69 -10.05 -7.38
C GLN A 26 3.81 -10.55 -6.45
N ALA A 27 4.66 -9.65 -5.95
CA ALA A 27 5.71 -10.01 -5.01
C ALA A 27 5.13 -10.47 -3.68
N HIS A 28 4.04 -9.85 -3.20
CA HIS A 28 3.33 -10.28 -2.01
C HIS A 28 2.74 -11.68 -2.15
N ASP A 29 2.07 -11.95 -3.26
CA ASP A 29 1.44 -13.26 -3.53
C ASP A 29 2.48 -14.38 -3.54
N LEU A 30 3.57 -14.19 -4.28
CA LEU A 30 4.67 -15.15 -4.36
C LEU A 30 5.41 -15.34 -3.03
N ALA A 31 5.53 -14.28 -2.23
CA ALA A 31 6.14 -14.35 -0.91
C ALA A 31 5.27 -15.13 0.08
N TRP A 32 3.95 -14.92 0.05
CA TRP A 32 2.99 -15.69 0.84
C TRP A 32 3.00 -17.17 0.45
N GLU A 33 2.90 -17.47 -0.84
CA GLU A 33 2.97 -18.83 -1.36
C GLU A 33 4.23 -19.54 -0.90
N HIS A 34 5.39 -18.89 -1.03
CA HIS A 34 6.65 -19.45 -0.61
C HIS A 34 6.67 -19.79 0.89
N ALA A 35 6.37 -18.82 1.76
CA ALA A 35 6.47 -19.03 3.20
C ALA A 35 5.44 -20.07 3.70
N LEU A 36 4.18 -19.96 3.28
CA LEU A 36 3.14 -20.91 3.73
C LEU A 36 3.44 -22.33 3.25
N THR A 37 3.98 -22.48 2.04
CA THR A 37 4.42 -23.79 1.52
C THR A 37 5.58 -24.38 2.33
N GLN A 38 6.60 -23.59 2.66
CA GLN A 38 7.76 -24.06 3.43
C GLN A 38 7.39 -24.54 4.85
N PHE A 39 6.39 -23.92 5.46
CA PHE A 39 5.87 -24.31 6.77
C PHE A 39 4.69 -25.29 6.70
N ALA A 40 4.35 -25.78 5.50
CA ALA A 40 3.21 -26.66 5.24
C ALA A 40 1.87 -26.13 5.76
N ILE A 41 1.70 -24.79 5.82
CA ILE A 41 0.45 -24.14 6.21
C ILE A 41 -0.48 -24.12 4.99
N PRO A 42 -1.66 -24.76 5.06
CA PRO A 42 -2.61 -24.75 3.96
C PRO A 42 -3.15 -23.35 3.68
N TYR A 43 -3.22 -22.97 2.40
CA TYR A 43 -3.83 -21.70 1.98
C TYR A 43 -4.47 -21.84 0.60
N THR A 44 -5.40 -20.93 0.29
CA THR A 44 -5.97 -20.74 -1.04
C THR A 44 -5.95 -19.26 -1.40
N GLY A 45 -5.91 -18.93 -2.68
CA GLY A 45 -5.98 -17.53 -3.13
C GLY A 45 -7.28 -16.83 -2.66
N GLU A 46 -8.38 -17.56 -2.59
CA GLU A 46 -9.64 -17.06 -2.03
C GLU A 46 -9.50 -16.71 -0.54
N ARG A 47 -8.89 -17.60 0.25
CA ARG A 47 -8.67 -17.36 1.69
C ARG A 47 -7.73 -16.18 1.92
N MET A 48 -6.67 -16.07 1.13
CA MET A 48 -5.75 -14.92 1.20
C MET A 48 -6.47 -13.61 0.87
N THR A 49 -7.36 -13.61 -0.13
CA THR A 49 -8.20 -12.44 -0.45
C THR A 49 -9.11 -12.06 0.72
N GLN A 50 -9.76 -13.04 1.38
CA GLN A 50 -10.61 -12.80 2.54
C GLN A 50 -9.83 -12.26 3.76
N LEU A 51 -8.55 -12.62 3.87
CA LEU A 51 -7.63 -12.12 4.90
C LEU A 51 -6.90 -10.84 4.48
N GLY A 52 -7.26 -10.26 3.33
CA GLY A 52 -6.74 -8.97 2.88
C GLY A 52 -6.95 -7.89 3.94
N GLY A 53 -5.87 -7.18 4.30
CA GLY A 53 -5.88 -6.14 5.34
C GLY A 53 -5.74 -6.64 6.77
N VAL A 54 -5.75 -7.96 7.00
CA VAL A 54 -5.38 -8.53 8.31
C VAL A 54 -3.87 -8.41 8.49
N PRO A 55 -3.36 -8.00 9.69
CA PRO A 55 -1.93 -7.93 9.95
C PRO A 55 -1.23 -9.26 9.65
N ILE A 56 -0.03 -9.18 9.04
CA ILE A 56 0.74 -10.35 8.58
C ILE A 56 0.88 -11.44 9.67
N PRO A 57 1.26 -11.13 10.93
CA PRO A 57 1.34 -12.16 11.99
C PRO A 57 -0.02 -12.82 12.27
N ASN A 58 -1.08 -12.03 12.33
CA ASN A 58 -2.44 -12.53 12.58
C ASN A 58 -2.93 -13.43 11.44
N THR A 59 -2.57 -13.12 10.19
CA THR A 59 -2.86 -13.98 9.03
C THR A 59 -2.22 -15.36 9.19
N VAL A 60 -0.95 -15.41 9.61
CA VAL A 60 -0.27 -16.69 9.89
C VAL A 60 -0.95 -17.43 11.04
N GLU A 61 -1.28 -16.74 12.13
CA GLU A 61 -1.96 -17.35 13.29
C GLU A 61 -3.33 -17.93 12.91
N ILE A 62 -4.11 -17.20 12.12
CA ILE A 62 -5.44 -17.64 11.67
C ILE A 62 -5.30 -18.91 10.83
N LEU A 63 -4.44 -18.91 9.81
CA LEU A 63 -4.26 -20.05 8.91
C LEU A 63 -3.71 -21.27 9.65
N ALA A 64 -2.72 -21.08 10.53
CA ALA A 64 -2.17 -22.17 11.34
C ALA A 64 -3.23 -22.76 12.27
N LYS A 65 -4.03 -21.91 12.93
CA LYS A 65 -5.12 -22.35 13.81
C LYS A 65 -6.22 -23.09 13.04
N GLU A 66 -6.61 -22.60 11.87
CA GLU A 66 -7.58 -23.27 10.99
C GLU A 66 -7.11 -24.67 10.57
N ALA A 67 -5.80 -24.85 10.40
CA ALA A 67 -5.18 -26.12 10.09
C ALA A 67 -4.87 -27.00 11.31
N GLY A 68 -5.14 -26.53 12.54
CA GLY A 68 -4.79 -27.25 13.78
C GLY A 68 -3.29 -27.35 14.03
N MET A 69 -2.50 -26.44 13.46
CA MET A 69 -1.05 -26.41 13.53
C MET A 69 -0.55 -25.43 14.61
N GLN A 70 0.58 -25.75 15.23
CA GLN A 70 1.39 -24.80 15.97
C GLN A 70 2.61 -24.47 15.13
N VAL A 71 2.84 -23.18 14.89
CA VAL A 71 3.94 -22.68 14.06
C VAL A 71 4.66 -21.55 14.78
N ASP A 72 5.94 -21.39 14.46
CA ASP A 72 6.71 -20.21 14.85
C ASP A 72 6.32 -19.04 13.92
N VAL A 73 5.32 -18.26 14.33
CA VAL A 73 4.80 -17.12 13.57
C VAL A 73 5.91 -16.14 13.16
N PRO A 74 6.80 -15.69 14.07
CA PRO A 74 7.97 -14.89 13.70
C PRO A 74 8.82 -15.50 12.59
N ALA A 75 9.04 -16.81 12.58
CA ALA A 75 9.82 -17.48 11.53
C ALA A 75 9.10 -17.47 10.17
N VAL A 76 7.77 -17.71 10.14
CA VAL A 76 6.98 -17.64 8.90
C VAL A 76 6.99 -16.23 8.32
N VAL A 77 6.76 -15.21 9.17
CA VAL A 77 6.77 -13.80 8.75
C VAL A 77 8.15 -13.41 8.21
N SER A 78 9.23 -13.80 8.91
CA SER A 78 10.59 -13.50 8.48
C SER A 78 10.92 -14.13 7.12
N MET A 79 10.53 -15.40 6.90
CA MET A 79 10.73 -16.09 5.62
C MET A 79 9.93 -15.42 4.49
N ARG A 80 8.69 -15.04 4.77
CA ARG A 80 7.83 -14.31 3.84
C ARG A 80 8.48 -12.99 3.43
N ASP A 81 8.92 -12.20 4.40
CA ASP A 81 9.49 -10.87 4.13
C ASP A 81 10.83 -10.95 3.41
N GLN A 82 11.68 -11.92 3.77
CA GLN A 82 12.91 -12.19 3.02
C GLN A 82 12.58 -12.51 1.56
N ARG A 83 11.61 -13.41 1.31
CA ARG A 83 11.23 -13.77 -0.05
C ARG A 83 10.66 -12.57 -0.82
N PHE A 84 9.86 -11.75 -0.16
CA PHE A 84 9.33 -10.52 -0.75
C PHE A 84 10.46 -9.61 -1.25
N TYR A 85 11.49 -9.39 -0.41
CA TYR A 85 12.64 -8.55 -0.80
C TYR A 85 13.48 -9.15 -1.93
N GLU A 86 13.65 -10.46 -1.97
CA GLU A 86 14.34 -11.15 -3.08
C GLU A 86 13.61 -10.98 -4.43
N LEU A 87 12.29 -10.84 -4.39
CA LEU A 87 11.45 -10.71 -5.58
C LEU A 87 11.35 -9.26 -6.09
N LEU A 88 11.57 -8.26 -5.25
CA LEU A 88 11.42 -6.85 -5.64
C LEU A 88 12.20 -6.49 -6.92
N PRO A 89 13.49 -6.87 -7.10
CA PRO A 89 14.25 -6.47 -8.28
C PRO A 89 13.68 -6.95 -9.63
N THR A 90 12.89 -8.04 -9.64
CA THR A 90 12.36 -8.63 -10.87
C THR A 90 10.86 -8.43 -11.07
N THR A 91 10.13 -8.07 -10.00
CA THR A 91 8.66 -7.95 -10.03
C THR A 91 8.19 -6.52 -9.84
N LEU A 92 8.98 -5.67 -9.17
CA LEU A 92 8.59 -4.32 -8.84
C LEU A 92 8.68 -3.40 -10.07
N SER A 93 7.62 -2.65 -10.32
CA SER A 93 7.61 -1.57 -11.31
C SER A 93 6.70 -0.44 -10.85
N PRO A 94 6.93 0.81 -11.28
CA PRO A 94 6.06 1.91 -10.94
C PRO A 94 4.73 1.82 -11.70
N THR A 95 3.64 2.29 -11.11
CA THR A 95 2.37 2.43 -11.84
C THR A 95 2.42 3.65 -12.77
N PRO A 96 1.48 3.78 -13.73
CA PRO A 96 1.36 4.99 -14.54
C PRO A 96 1.12 6.28 -13.74
N LEU A 97 0.64 6.17 -12.49
CA LEU A 97 0.45 7.32 -11.61
C LEU A 97 1.77 8.01 -11.28
N VAL A 98 2.87 7.26 -11.19
CA VAL A 98 4.20 7.81 -10.90
C VAL A 98 4.61 8.80 -11.99
N ALA A 99 4.58 8.37 -13.26
CA ALA A 99 4.95 9.23 -14.38
C ALA A 99 3.93 10.37 -14.63
N GLY A 100 2.65 10.10 -14.39
CA GLY A 100 1.57 11.05 -14.70
C GLY A 100 1.28 12.08 -13.61
N VAL A 101 1.60 11.79 -12.35
CA VAL A 101 1.21 12.61 -11.19
C VAL A 101 2.37 12.82 -10.23
N VAL A 102 3.10 11.78 -9.84
CA VAL A 102 4.17 11.93 -8.83
C VAL A 102 5.32 12.76 -9.38
N LEU A 103 6.00 12.27 -10.44
CA LEU A 103 7.20 12.90 -11.00
C LEU A 103 7.00 14.36 -11.45
N PRO A 104 5.89 14.72 -12.13
CA PRO A 104 5.70 16.10 -12.61
C PRO A 104 5.51 17.13 -11.49
N PHE A 105 5.16 16.70 -10.28
CA PHE A 105 4.83 17.59 -9.16
C PHE A 105 5.79 17.46 -7.98
N LEU A 106 6.88 16.72 -8.14
CA LEU A 106 7.93 16.62 -7.12
C LEU A 106 8.50 18.00 -6.81
N GLY A 107 8.51 18.38 -5.53
CA GLY A 107 8.96 19.69 -5.06
C GLY A 107 7.94 20.82 -5.27
N GLU A 108 6.92 20.65 -6.10
CA GLU A 108 5.82 21.62 -6.26
C GLU A 108 4.70 21.40 -5.25
N LYS A 109 4.45 20.14 -4.89
CA LYS A 109 3.41 19.75 -3.92
C LYS A 109 4.02 18.97 -2.76
N PRO A 110 3.61 19.25 -1.50
CA PRO A 110 3.85 18.35 -0.38
C PRO A 110 3.24 16.97 -0.66
N MET A 111 4.05 15.93 -0.55
CA MET A 111 3.63 14.55 -0.81
C MET A 111 4.02 13.60 0.31
N ALA A 112 3.14 12.64 0.59
CA ALA A 112 3.40 11.55 1.51
C ALA A 112 2.92 10.20 0.97
N VAL A 113 3.44 9.12 1.54
CA VAL A 113 2.92 7.77 1.37
C VAL A 113 2.18 7.35 2.64
N GLY A 114 0.96 6.83 2.48
CA GLY A 114 0.13 6.26 3.55
C GLY A 114 -0.31 4.85 3.18
N THR A 115 0.37 3.84 3.74
CA THR A 115 0.24 2.43 3.32
C THR A 115 -0.22 1.52 4.46
N GLY A 116 -0.85 0.40 4.09
CA GLY A 116 -1.12 -0.72 5.00
C GLY A 116 0.11 -1.58 5.31
N CYS A 117 1.22 -1.40 4.59
CA CYS A 117 2.49 -2.07 4.89
C CYS A 117 3.19 -1.45 6.10
N HIS A 118 4.09 -2.21 6.71
CA HIS A 118 5.04 -1.67 7.69
C HIS A 118 5.99 -0.68 7.02
N THR A 119 6.44 0.31 7.78
CA THR A 119 7.24 1.44 7.31
C THR A 119 8.55 0.99 6.64
N GLU A 120 9.23 0.00 7.19
CA GLU A 120 10.47 -0.54 6.62
C GLU A 120 10.25 -1.15 5.23
N MET A 121 9.19 -1.95 5.07
CA MET A 121 8.83 -2.55 3.78
C MET A 121 8.45 -1.48 2.77
N ALA A 122 7.67 -0.48 3.19
CA ALA A 122 7.29 0.65 2.37
C ALA A 122 8.52 1.42 1.85
N ARG A 123 9.51 1.67 2.72
CA ARG A 123 10.77 2.32 2.33
C ARG A 123 11.57 1.49 1.34
N ARG A 124 11.61 0.16 1.48
CA ARG A 124 12.29 -0.72 0.52
C ARG A 124 11.63 -0.72 -0.86
N ILE A 125 10.29 -0.72 -0.91
CA ILE A 125 9.55 -0.58 -2.17
C ILE A 125 9.88 0.77 -2.82
N LEU A 126 9.82 1.86 -2.06
CA LEU A 126 10.16 3.19 -2.58
C LEU A 126 11.60 3.29 -3.08
N ALA A 127 12.56 2.71 -2.36
CA ALA A 127 13.96 2.65 -2.78
C ALA A 127 14.14 1.83 -4.07
N GLY A 128 13.44 0.69 -4.18
CA GLY A 128 13.42 -0.11 -5.41
C GLY A 128 12.84 0.63 -6.63
N LEU A 129 11.98 1.63 -6.39
CA LEU A 129 11.44 2.52 -7.41
C LEU A 129 12.24 3.83 -7.58
N SER A 130 13.31 4.05 -6.81
CA SER A 130 14.04 5.32 -6.75
C SER A 130 13.14 6.52 -6.39
N LEU A 131 12.14 6.29 -5.53
CA LEU A 131 11.17 7.30 -5.06
C LEU A 131 11.38 7.73 -3.60
N ASP A 132 12.23 7.04 -2.86
CA ASP A 132 12.46 7.23 -1.42
C ASP A 132 12.98 8.64 -1.08
N HIS A 133 13.86 9.19 -1.91
CA HIS A 133 14.35 10.56 -1.75
C HIS A 133 13.29 11.63 -2.02
N TYR A 134 12.30 11.32 -2.85
CA TYR A 134 11.26 12.25 -3.29
C TYR A 134 10.01 12.19 -2.41
N LEU A 135 9.78 11.06 -1.74
CA LEU A 135 8.64 10.83 -0.84
C LEU A 135 9.14 10.52 0.59
N PRO A 136 9.73 11.50 1.29
CA PRO A 136 10.37 11.27 2.58
C PRO A 136 9.37 10.96 3.71
N VAL A 137 8.14 11.48 3.59
CA VAL A 137 7.05 11.25 4.55
C VAL A 137 6.37 9.93 4.22
N VAL A 138 6.64 8.92 5.04
CA VAL A 138 6.03 7.58 4.94
C VAL A 138 5.32 7.28 6.26
N VAL A 139 4.04 6.92 6.16
CA VAL A 139 3.22 6.42 7.25
C VAL A 139 2.82 4.99 6.94
N GLY A 140 3.44 4.04 7.65
CA GLY A 140 3.10 2.63 7.61
C GLY A 140 2.09 2.24 8.70
N ALA A 141 1.56 1.02 8.61
CA ALA A 141 0.61 0.48 9.58
C ALA A 141 1.19 0.36 11.01
N ASP A 142 2.50 0.25 11.15
CA ASP A 142 3.23 0.21 12.42
C ASP A 142 3.31 1.56 13.14
N GLN A 143 2.89 2.65 12.50
CA GLN A 143 2.89 4.00 13.08
C GLN A 143 1.51 4.45 13.58
N VAL A 144 0.48 3.60 13.44
CA VAL A 144 -0.90 3.97 13.79
C VAL A 144 -1.54 2.93 14.69
N THR A 145 -2.53 3.36 15.48
CA THR A 145 -3.28 2.46 16.35
C THR A 145 -4.32 1.68 15.57
N ASN A 146 -5.07 2.36 14.69
CA ASN A 146 -6.11 1.74 13.89
C ASN A 146 -5.71 1.77 12.41
N PRO A 147 -5.46 0.61 11.78
CA PRO A 147 -5.17 0.57 10.34
C PRO A 147 -6.40 0.89 9.49
N LYS A 148 -6.20 1.16 8.21
CA LYS A 148 -7.27 1.29 7.21
C LYS A 148 -8.29 0.14 7.39
N PRO A 149 -9.61 0.39 7.47
CA PRO A 149 -10.33 1.58 7.02
C PRO A 149 -10.45 2.73 8.03
N ALA A 150 -9.79 2.66 9.19
CA ALA A 150 -9.71 3.81 10.08
C ALA A 150 -8.87 4.94 9.44
N PRO A 151 -9.13 6.21 9.79
CA PRO A 151 -8.50 7.36 9.13
C PRO A 151 -7.04 7.63 9.58
N ASP A 152 -6.57 6.96 10.63
CA ASP A 152 -5.33 7.25 11.34
C ASP A 152 -4.11 7.40 10.41
N THR A 153 -3.95 6.49 9.44
CA THR A 153 -2.83 6.52 8.47
C THR A 153 -2.78 7.83 7.69
N PHE A 154 -3.93 8.28 7.18
CA PHE A 154 -3.99 9.49 6.38
C PHE A 154 -3.96 10.75 7.23
N LEU A 155 -4.61 10.76 8.39
CA LEU A 155 -4.52 11.87 9.34
C LEU A 155 -3.08 12.14 9.77
N LEU A 156 -2.33 11.08 10.12
CA LEU A 156 -0.92 11.20 10.47
C LEU A 156 -0.07 11.67 9.28
N ALA A 157 -0.39 11.24 8.06
CA ALA A 157 0.31 11.73 6.86
C ALA A 157 0.08 13.23 6.65
N ALA A 158 -1.16 13.71 6.79
CA ALA A 158 -1.51 15.12 6.68
C ALA A 158 -0.84 15.97 7.78
N GLU A 159 -0.82 15.47 9.02
CA GLU A 159 -0.12 16.09 10.16
C GLU A 159 1.37 16.27 9.84
N LYS A 160 2.04 15.22 9.37
CA LYS A 160 3.46 15.27 9.00
C LYS A 160 3.77 16.21 7.84
N LEU A 161 2.79 16.45 6.97
CA LEU A 161 2.87 17.43 5.88
C LEU A 161 2.50 18.85 6.32
N GLY A 162 2.00 19.04 7.55
CA GLY A 162 1.54 20.34 8.05
C GLY A 162 0.31 20.86 7.31
N VAL A 163 -0.50 19.98 6.71
CA VAL A 163 -1.67 20.35 5.90
C VAL A 163 -2.94 19.82 6.55
N LYS A 164 -4.00 20.63 6.54
CA LYS A 164 -5.30 20.20 7.08
C LYS A 164 -5.92 19.10 6.21
N PRO A 165 -6.61 18.09 6.80
CA PRO A 165 -7.16 16.98 6.04
C PRO A 165 -8.09 17.38 4.89
N GLU A 166 -8.94 18.39 5.07
CA GLU A 166 -9.86 18.89 4.02
C GLU A 166 -9.15 19.50 2.79
N HIS A 167 -7.83 19.72 2.88
CA HIS A 167 -6.99 20.21 1.80
C HIS A 167 -6.08 19.13 1.21
N CYS A 168 -6.22 17.88 1.66
CA CYS A 168 -5.47 16.74 1.14
C CYS A 168 -6.27 15.98 0.06
N LEU A 169 -5.52 15.44 -0.91
CA LEU A 169 -6.03 14.48 -1.90
C LEU A 169 -5.33 13.14 -1.70
N VAL A 170 -6.10 12.07 -1.53
CA VAL A 170 -5.59 10.69 -1.45
C VAL A 170 -5.73 9.99 -2.81
N PHE A 171 -4.71 9.27 -3.23
CA PHE A 171 -4.78 8.30 -4.34
C PHE A 171 -4.78 6.89 -3.78
N GLU A 172 -5.76 6.07 -4.16
CA GLU A 172 -6.03 4.78 -3.50
C GLU A 172 -6.70 3.77 -4.45
N ASP A 173 -6.40 2.49 -4.27
CA ASP A 173 -6.83 1.37 -5.13
C ASP A 173 -7.68 0.29 -4.41
N ALA A 174 -7.90 0.45 -3.12
CA ALA A 174 -8.59 -0.48 -2.25
C ALA A 174 -9.76 0.19 -1.49
N ASP A 175 -10.87 -0.54 -1.36
CA ASP A 175 -12.06 -0.02 -0.68
C ASP A 175 -11.78 0.39 0.77
N ALA A 176 -10.87 -0.30 1.44
CA ALA A 176 -10.47 0.02 2.82
C ALA A 176 -9.80 1.39 2.91
N GLY A 177 -8.88 1.71 2.00
CA GLY A 177 -8.23 3.01 2.00
C GLY A 177 -9.11 4.13 1.49
N ILE A 178 -9.98 3.88 0.50
CA ILE A 178 -11.00 4.85 0.09
C ILE A 178 -11.91 5.22 1.28
N LYS A 179 -12.32 4.23 2.08
CA LYS A 179 -13.09 4.47 3.31
C LYS A 179 -12.28 5.27 4.34
N ALA A 180 -11.00 4.94 4.54
CA ALA A 180 -10.12 5.68 5.45
C ALA A 180 -9.94 7.15 5.02
N ALA A 181 -9.71 7.43 3.74
CA ALA A 181 -9.56 8.78 3.22
C ALA A 181 -10.83 9.62 3.44
N LYS A 182 -12.01 9.03 3.16
CA LYS A 182 -13.31 9.67 3.41
C LYS A 182 -13.54 9.91 4.90
N ALA A 183 -13.21 8.93 5.75
CA ALA A 183 -13.33 9.06 7.21
C ALA A 183 -12.39 10.14 7.77
N ALA A 184 -11.26 10.39 7.12
CA ALA A 184 -10.32 11.46 7.45
C ALA A 184 -10.79 12.86 6.96
N GLY A 185 -11.91 12.96 6.25
CA GLY A 185 -12.39 14.22 5.68
C GLY A 185 -11.61 14.67 4.44
N MET A 186 -10.88 13.76 3.78
CA MET A 186 -10.06 14.05 2.61
C MET A 186 -10.80 13.74 1.31
N ALA A 187 -10.39 14.42 0.23
CA ALA A 187 -10.76 13.99 -1.11
C ALA A 187 -10.00 12.71 -1.49
N VAL A 188 -10.58 11.88 -2.35
CA VAL A 188 -9.96 10.63 -2.80
C VAL A 188 -10.18 10.40 -4.28
N VAL A 189 -9.14 9.94 -4.96
CA VAL A 189 -9.16 9.42 -6.33
C VAL A 189 -9.02 7.90 -6.26
N ASP A 190 -10.05 7.20 -6.72
CA ASP A 190 -9.99 5.76 -6.96
C ASP A 190 -9.20 5.52 -8.24
N VAL A 191 -7.96 5.05 -8.11
CA VAL A 191 -7.08 4.85 -9.26
C VAL A 191 -7.49 3.65 -10.13
N ARG A 192 -8.35 2.76 -9.63
CA ARG A 192 -8.93 1.64 -10.40
C ARG A 192 -9.81 2.11 -11.54
N GLU A 193 -10.55 3.19 -11.35
CA GLU A 193 -11.39 3.77 -12.39
C GLU A 193 -10.54 4.26 -13.57
N ILE A 194 -9.32 4.72 -13.27
CA ILE A 194 -8.36 5.22 -14.26
C ILE A 194 -7.71 4.08 -15.04
N TRP A 195 -7.37 2.97 -14.36
CA TRP A 195 -6.83 1.79 -15.04
C TRP A 195 -7.88 1.08 -15.90
N THR A 196 -9.12 0.99 -15.42
CA THR A 196 -10.21 0.31 -16.11
C THR A 196 -10.61 1.05 -17.39
N ALA A 197 -10.61 2.39 -17.37
CA ALA A 197 -10.89 3.21 -18.55
C ALA A 197 -9.92 2.97 -19.73
N LYS A 198 -8.73 2.38 -19.50
CA LYS A 198 -7.80 2.01 -20.57
C LYS A 198 -8.13 0.67 -21.26
N LYS A 199 -8.89 -0.23 -20.61
CA LYS A 199 -9.25 -1.53 -21.21
C LYS A 199 -10.37 -1.44 -22.25
N THR A 200 -11.17 -0.37 -22.24
CA THR A 200 -12.30 -0.18 -23.17
C THR A 200 -11.91 0.56 -24.46
N LEU A 201 -10.65 0.99 -24.58
CA LEU A 201 -10.13 1.77 -25.72
C LEU A 201 -9.02 1.04 -26.51
N GLN A 202 -8.92 -0.28 -26.35
CA GLN A 202 -8.13 -1.18 -27.22
C GLN A 202 -9.09 -2.15 -27.92
#